data_AF-A0AB38EGI6-F1
#
_entry.id   AF-A0AB38EGI6-F1
#
_cell.length_a   1.000
_cell.length_b   1.000
_cell.length_c   1.000
_cell.angle_alpha   90.00
_cell.angle_beta   90.00
_cell.angle_gamma   90.00
#
_symmetry.space_group_name_H-M   'P 1'
#
loop_
_entity.id
_entity.type
_entity.pdbx_description
1 polymer ?
#
loop_
_entity_poly.entity_id
_entity_poly.type
_entity_poly.pdbx_seq_one_letter_code
_entity_poly.pdbx_strand_id
1 'polypeptide(L)'
;MYKNLHWYNFIGADATMTQSHQLHLVLGDQLSFELASLQNLNPEHATVLLVEVMEEASYVPHHPQKIALIFSAMRHFAEALRERGVRVQYVTLDDAQNTGSVPG
;
A
#
# COMPACT_ATOMS: atom_id res chain seq x y z
N MET A 1 -32.44 25.91 -39.09
CA MET A 1 -31.18 26.25 -39.79
C MET A 1 -30.11 26.36 -38.71
N TYR A 2 -29.40 25.25 -38.48
CA TYR A 2 -28.43 25.07 -37.40
C TYR A 2 -27.15 25.86 -37.70
N LYS A 3 -26.66 26.65 -36.74
CA LYS A 3 -25.29 27.19 -36.74
C LYS A 3 -24.48 26.54 -35.63
N ASN A 4 -23.83 25.44 -36.04
CA ASN A 4 -22.41 25.13 -35.86
C ASN A 4 -21.84 25.05 -34.44
N LEU A 5 -21.92 23.82 -33.91
CA LEU A 5 -20.90 23.17 -33.09
C LEU A 5 -19.51 23.33 -33.74
N HIS A 6 -18.65 24.20 -33.21
CA HIS A 6 -17.21 24.14 -33.48
C HIS A 6 -16.33 24.50 -32.26
N TRP A 7 -16.92 24.71 -31.09
CA TRP A 7 -16.20 25.19 -29.89
C TRP A 7 -15.59 24.09 -29.02
N TYR A 8 -15.83 22.80 -29.28
CA TYR A 8 -15.38 21.70 -28.40
C TYR A 8 -14.09 20.98 -28.83
N ASN A 9 -13.54 21.26 -30.02
CA ASN A 9 -12.35 20.56 -30.53
C ASN A 9 -11.02 21.34 -30.35
N PHE A 10 -11.03 22.49 -29.66
CA PHE A 10 -9.84 23.35 -29.52
C PHE A 10 -9.28 23.44 -28.09
N ILE A 11 -9.95 22.85 -27.09
CA ILE A 11 -9.50 22.88 -25.69
C ILE A 11 -9.13 21.47 -25.24
N GLY A 12 -7.85 21.11 -25.42
CA GLY A 12 -7.22 20.06 -24.61
C GLY A 12 -7.27 18.63 -25.15
N ALA A 13 -6.84 18.42 -26.40
CA ALA A 13 -6.11 17.18 -26.68
C ALA A 13 -4.76 17.24 -25.94
N ASP A 14 -4.46 16.19 -25.20
CA ASP A 14 -3.20 15.95 -24.46
C ASP A 14 -3.06 16.57 -23.06
N ALA A 15 -4.10 16.42 -22.23
CA ALA A 15 -3.81 16.19 -20.82
C ALA A 15 -3.15 14.81 -20.74
N THR A 16 -1.83 14.75 -20.78
CA THR A 16 -1.09 13.55 -20.36
C THR A 16 -1.64 13.18 -19.00
N MET A 17 -2.45 12.11 -18.94
CA MET A 17 -2.96 11.60 -17.68
C MET A 17 -1.74 11.16 -16.88
N THR A 18 -1.25 12.02 -16.00
CA THR A 18 -0.18 11.68 -15.07
C THR A 18 -0.68 10.50 -14.25
N GLN A 19 -0.22 9.30 -14.57
CA GLN A 19 -0.63 8.10 -13.85
C GLN A 19 0.02 8.15 -12.46
N SER A 20 -0.80 8.50 -11.46
CA SER A 20 -0.38 8.56 -10.06
C SER A 20 -0.10 7.16 -9.54
N HIS A 21 1.11 6.95 -9.02
CA HIS A 21 1.43 5.72 -8.31
C HIS A 21 0.77 5.72 -6.93
N GLN A 22 0.06 4.64 -6.61
CA GLN A 22 -0.66 4.47 -5.36
C GLN A 22 0.16 3.62 -4.40
N LEU A 23 0.29 4.09 -3.16
CA LEU A 23 0.93 3.36 -2.07
C LEU A 23 -0.14 2.98 -1.05
N HIS A 24 -0.26 1.69 -0.77
CA HIS A 24 -1.24 1.14 0.16
C HIS A 24 -0.50 0.61 1.38
N LEU A 25 -0.53 1.36 2.48
CA LEU A 25 0.02 0.92 3.75
C LEU A 25 -0.88 -0.16 4.37
N VAL A 26 -0.28 -1.27 4.81
CA VAL A 26 -0.94 -2.33 5.56
C VAL A 26 -0.16 -2.59 6.85
N LEU A 27 -0.85 -2.46 7.98
CA LEU A 27 -0.31 -2.65 9.32
C LEU A 27 -0.50 -4.10 9.81
N GLY A 28 0.16 -4.44 10.93
CA GLY A 28 0.19 -5.81 11.45
C GLY A 28 -1.16 -6.36 11.94
N ASP A 29 -2.13 -5.50 12.20
CA ASP A 29 -3.52 -5.84 12.58
C ASP A 29 -4.46 -5.92 11.37
N GLN A 30 -4.00 -5.54 10.19
CA GLN A 30 -4.76 -5.44 8.93
C GLN A 30 -4.43 -6.61 7.98
N LEU A 31 -4.09 -7.79 8.47
CA LEU A 31 -3.66 -8.90 7.59
C LEU A 31 -4.84 -9.68 7.02
N SER A 32 -5.59 -9.04 6.11
CA SER A 32 -6.75 -9.64 5.44
C SER A 32 -6.70 -9.46 3.92
N PHE A 33 -6.94 -10.53 3.18
CA PHE A 33 -7.07 -10.46 1.71
C PHE A 33 -8.36 -9.78 1.26
N GLU A 34 -9.34 -9.65 2.15
CA GLU A 34 -10.64 -9.03 1.86
C GLU A 34 -10.64 -7.52 2.12
N LEU A 35 -9.50 -6.95 2.55
CA LEU A 35 -9.36 -5.52 2.73
C LEU A 35 -9.79 -4.75 1.49
N ALA A 36 -10.72 -3.81 1.67
CA ALA A 36 -11.25 -3.01 0.57
C ALA A 36 -10.14 -2.27 -0.19
N SER A 37 -9.07 -1.89 0.49
CA SER A 37 -7.87 -1.26 -0.10
C SER A 37 -7.08 -2.18 -1.03
N LEU A 38 -7.24 -3.51 -0.92
CA LEU A 38 -6.52 -4.50 -1.73
C LEU A 38 -7.36 -5.04 -2.91
N GLN A 39 -8.69 -4.87 -2.89
CA GLN A 39 -9.57 -5.49 -3.89
C GLN A 39 -9.48 -4.84 -5.30
N ASN A 40 -9.14 -3.56 -5.38
CA ASN A 40 -9.14 -2.79 -6.64
C ASN A 40 -7.76 -2.21 -6.98
N LEU A 41 -6.68 -2.89 -6.55
CA LEU A 41 -5.32 -2.46 -6.86
C LEU A 41 -5.08 -2.57 -8.37
N ASN A 42 -4.58 -1.49 -8.98
CA ASN A 42 -4.01 -1.56 -10.31
C ASN A 42 -2.58 -2.10 -10.20
N PRO A 43 -2.26 -3.32 -10.68
CA PRO A 43 -0.93 -3.92 -10.50
C PRO A 43 0.21 -3.13 -11.15
N GLU A 44 -0.09 -2.31 -12.16
CA GLU A 44 0.92 -1.48 -12.83
C GLU A 44 1.31 -0.26 -12.01
N HIS A 45 0.38 0.28 -11.20
CA HIS A 45 0.55 1.57 -10.52
C HIS A 45 0.42 1.51 -8.99
N ALA A 46 0.01 0.38 -8.42
CA ALA A 46 -0.16 0.22 -6.99
C ALA A 46 0.98 -0.60 -6.36
N THR A 47 1.41 -0.16 -5.18
CA THR A 47 2.37 -0.88 -4.34
C THR A 47 1.78 -1.03 -2.95
N VAL A 48 1.77 -2.24 -2.40
CA VAL A 48 1.45 -2.48 -1.00
C VAL A 48 2.71 -2.33 -0.18
N LEU A 49 2.67 -1.50 0.85
CA LEU A 49 3.75 -1.28 1.80
C LEU A 49 3.39 -1.95 3.13
N LEU A 50 4.25 -2.85 3.60
CA LEU A 50 4.22 -3.37 4.96
C LEU A 50 5.49 -2.94 5.68
N VAL A 51 5.35 -2.41 6.89
CA VAL A 51 6.48 -1.96 7.72
C VAL A 51 6.36 -2.62 9.08
N GLU A 52 7.41 -3.31 9.53
CA GLU A 52 7.50 -3.74 10.93
C GLU A 52 7.77 -2.49 11.80
N VAL A 53 6.79 -2.09 12.62
CA VAL A 53 6.87 -0.89 13.47
C VAL A 53 6.88 -1.31 14.94
N MET A 54 7.94 -0.97 15.68
CA MET A 54 8.01 -1.27 17.12
C MET A 54 6.99 -0.46 17.92
N GLU A 55 6.70 0.78 17.54
CA GLU A 55 5.82 1.69 18.29
C GLU A 55 4.38 1.13 18.42
N GLU A 56 3.81 0.60 17.32
CA GLU A 56 2.51 -0.09 17.37
C GLU A 56 2.55 -1.41 18.15
N ALA A 57 3.71 -2.08 18.16
CA ALA A 57 3.93 -3.32 18.89
C ALA A 57 4.30 -3.12 20.38
N SER A 58 4.48 -1.87 20.84
CA SER A 58 5.07 -1.56 22.17
C SER A 58 4.26 -0.58 23.03
N TYR A 59 3.16 0.00 22.52
CA TYR A 59 2.29 0.92 23.27
C TYR A 59 1.74 0.34 24.61
N VAL A 60 1.74 -0.98 24.75
CA VAL A 60 1.55 -1.70 26.03
C VAL A 60 2.66 -2.76 26.09
N PRO A 61 3.27 -3.09 27.24
CA PRO A 61 4.26 -4.17 27.33
C PRO A 61 3.68 -5.48 26.78
N HIS A 62 3.99 -5.77 25.53
CA HIS A 62 3.57 -6.97 24.84
C HIS A 62 4.64 -8.04 25.07
N HIS A 63 4.18 -9.26 25.37
CA HIS A 63 5.07 -10.40 25.51
C HIS A 63 5.82 -10.61 24.17
N PRO A 64 7.14 -10.88 24.18
CA PRO A 64 7.94 -11.01 22.95
C PRO A 64 7.37 -12.00 21.91
N GLN A 65 6.68 -13.05 22.39
CA GLN A 65 5.99 -14.01 21.52
C GLN A 65 4.87 -13.39 20.67
N LYS A 66 4.13 -12.40 21.21
CA LYS A 66 3.08 -11.71 20.46
C LYS A 66 3.68 -10.93 19.29
N ILE A 67 4.79 -10.24 19.53
CA ILE A 67 5.50 -9.45 18.52
C ILE A 67 6.04 -10.38 17.42
N ALA A 68 6.70 -11.47 17.81
CA ALA A 68 7.20 -12.47 16.88
C ALA A 68 6.07 -13.09 16.04
N LEU A 69 4.89 -13.35 16.64
CA LEU A 69 3.73 -13.86 15.94
C LEU A 69 3.21 -12.87 14.89
N ILE A 70 3.08 -11.59 15.24
CA ILE A 70 2.60 -10.55 14.32
C ILE A 70 3.56 -10.40 13.15
N PHE A 71 4.87 -10.25 13.39
CA PHE A 71 5.85 -10.12 12.30
C PHE A 71 5.90 -11.37 11.42
N SER A 72 5.81 -12.56 12.01
CA SER A 72 5.68 -13.78 11.22
C SER A 72 4.45 -13.74 10.32
N ALA A 73 3.28 -13.36 10.84
CA ALA A 73 2.06 -13.24 10.05
C ALA A 73 2.21 -12.19 8.93
N MET A 74 2.80 -11.04 9.21
CA MET A 74 3.06 -9.98 8.22
C MET A 74 3.95 -10.47 7.07
N ARG A 75 5.02 -11.20 7.40
CA ARG A 75 5.95 -11.77 6.40
C ARG A 75 5.23 -12.77 5.49
N HIS A 76 4.47 -13.70 6.06
CA HIS A 76 3.70 -14.68 5.29
C HIS A 76 2.63 -14.01 4.43
N PHE A 77 1.97 -12.97 4.95
CA PHE A 77 0.99 -12.20 4.20
C PHE A 77 1.62 -11.46 3.01
N ALA A 78 2.79 -10.85 3.20
CA ALA A 78 3.54 -10.20 2.14
C ALA A 78 3.92 -11.18 1.01
N GLU A 79 4.39 -12.38 1.34
CA GLU A 79 4.65 -13.42 0.32
C GLU A 79 3.37 -13.85 -0.40
N ALA A 80 2.29 -14.10 0.34
CA ALA A 80 1.01 -14.48 -0.26
C ALA A 80 0.45 -13.41 -1.21
N LEU A 81 0.72 -12.12 -0.95
CA LEU A 81 0.38 -11.04 -1.87
C LEU A 81 1.27 -11.05 -3.13
N ARG A 82 2.58 -11.28 -2.98
CA ARG A 82 3.50 -11.39 -4.12
C ARG A 82 3.14 -12.56 -5.04
N GLU A 83 2.78 -13.70 -4.46
CA GLU A 83 2.31 -14.88 -5.21
C GLU A 83 1.03 -14.59 -6.02
N ARG A 84 0.20 -13.65 -5.55
CA ARG A 84 -1.00 -13.18 -6.26
C ARG A 84 -0.69 -12.11 -7.32
N GLY A 85 0.58 -11.78 -7.55
CA GLY A 85 1.01 -10.76 -8.52
C GLY A 85 0.92 -9.32 -8.00
N VAL A 86 0.71 -9.13 -6.70
CA VAL A 86 0.70 -7.79 -6.10
C VAL A 86 2.15 -7.32 -5.88
N ARG A 87 2.45 -6.07 -6.23
CA ARG A 87 3.73 -5.44 -5.93
C ARG A 87 3.78 -5.11 -4.43
N VAL A 88 4.73 -5.70 -3.72
CA VAL A 88 4.88 -5.54 -2.26
C VAL A 88 6.26 -5.00 -1.92
N GLN A 89 6.28 -3.87 -1.22
CA GLN A 89 7.45 -3.37 -0.51
C GLN A 89 7.33 -3.73 0.96
N TYR A 90 8.33 -4.43 1.48
CA TYR A 90 8.36 -4.88 2.88
C TYR A 90 9.58 -4.28 3.56
N VAL A 91 9.38 -3.58 4.66
CA VAL A 91 10.43 -2.97 5.48
C VAL A 91 10.49 -3.72 6.80
N THR A 92 11.60 -4.39 7.06
CA THR A 92 11.80 -5.14 8.31
C THR A 92 12.19 -4.19 9.44
N LEU A 93 12.10 -4.68 10.67
CA LEU A 93 12.42 -3.90 11.86
C LEU A 93 13.90 -3.53 11.94
N ASP A 94 14.76 -4.39 11.42
CA ASP A 94 16.22 -4.25 11.38
C ASP A 94 16.72 -3.53 10.11
N ASP A 95 15.83 -3.06 9.24
CA ASP A 95 16.21 -2.28 8.07
C ASP A 95 16.87 -0.95 8.53
N ALA A 96 18.06 -0.67 8.00
CA ALA A 96 18.85 0.51 8.36
C ALA A 96 18.14 1.84 8.06
N GLN A 97 17.13 1.85 7.18
CA GLN A 97 16.32 3.02 6.87
C GLN A 97 14.97 3.06 7.62
N ASN A 98 14.64 2.03 8.39
CA ASN A 98 13.43 2.02 9.20
C ASN A 98 13.61 2.90 10.44
N THR A 99 12.82 3.97 10.52
CA THR A 99 12.87 4.92 11.66
C THR A 99 12.10 4.41 12.89
N GLY A 100 11.46 3.24 12.79
CA GLY A 100 10.73 2.60 13.88
C GLY A 100 9.34 3.17 14.15
N SER A 101 8.89 4.12 13.33
CA SER A 101 7.61 4.83 13.43
C SER A 101 7.06 5.17 12.04
N VAL A 102 5.74 5.22 11.90
CA VAL A 102 5.05 5.75 10.72
C VAL A 102 4.18 6.91 11.20
N PRO A 103 4.46 8.16 10.79
CA PRO A 103 3.63 9.30 11.19
C PRO A 103 2.21 9.16 10.62
N GLY A 104 1.22 9.40 11.47
CA GLY A 104 -0.21 9.40 11.12
C GLY A 104 -0.72 10.73 10.57
#